data_AF-A0A1B9M448-F1
#
_entry.id   AF-A0A1B9M448-F1
#
_cell.length_a   1.000
_cell.length_b   1.000
_cell.length_c   1.000
_cell.angle_alpha   90.00
_cell.angle_beta   90.00
_cell.angle_gamma   90.00
#
_symmetry.space_group_name_H-M   'P 1'
#
loop_
_entity.id
_entity.type
_entity.pdbx_description
1 polymer ?
#
loop_
_entity_poly.entity_id
_entity_poly.type
_entity_poly.pdbx_seq_one_letter_code
_entity_poly.pdbx_strand_id
1 'polypeptide(L)'
;MPPDYRGQVSYKDGVEVPHGTKGSVRPDFCNGTTCSIEVKNYDIGKYADNLINNISKQALERQKHLPNGMQQQVWIDVRGQHLTPALEFKIRRGIVRKSNGIISSKQIEFLKDKR
;
A
#
# COMPACT_ATOMS: atom_id res chain seq x y z
N MET A 1 -6.47 -1.62 -18.33
CA MET A 1 -5.70 -2.33 -17.29
C MET A 1 -4.99 -3.51 -17.94
N PRO A 2 -3.82 -3.94 -17.44
CA PRO A 2 -3.23 -5.20 -17.89
C PRO A 2 -4.21 -6.37 -17.66
N PRO A 3 -4.15 -7.46 -18.46
CA PRO A 3 -5.14 -8.54 -18.46
C PRO A 3 -5.31 -9.25 -17.12
N ASP A 4 -4.28 -9.22 -16.26
CA ASP A 4 -4.21 -10.03 -15.04
C ASP A 4 -4.83 -9.35 -13.81
N TYR A 5 -5.35 -8.12 -13.93
CA TYR A 5 -5.97 -7.41 -12.82
C TYR A 5 -7.46 -7.71 -12.74
N ARG A 6 -7.88 -8.34 -11.64
CA ARG A 6 -9.30 -8.52 -11.32
C ARG A 6 -9.86 -7.22 -10.74
N GLY A 7 -11.17 -7.01 -10.92
CA GLY A 7 -11.90 -5.95 -10.22
C GLY A 7 -11.75 -6.07 -8.70
N GLN A 8 -12.10 -5.02 -7.95
CA GLN A 8 -11.96 -5.02 -6.48
C GLN A 8 -12.72 -6.18 -5.83
N VAL A 9 -11.97 -7.06 -5.14
CA VAL A 9 -12.48 -8.18 -4.34
C VAL A 9 -12.35 -7.86 -2.86
N SER A 10 -13.27 -8.34 -2.04
CA SER A 10 -13.20 -8.19 -0.58
C SER A 10 -12.68 -9.49 0.02
N TYR A 11 -11.83 -9.40 1.05
CA TYR A 11 -11.25 -10.53 1.74
C TYR A 11 -11.56 -10.47 3.23
N LYS A 12 -11.87 -11.63 3.80
CA LYS A 12 -12.01 -11.80 5.25
C LYS A 12 -11.38 -13.12 5.64
N ASP A 13 -10.45 -13.04 6.59
CA ASP A 13 -9.78 -14.18 7.21
C ASP A 13 -9.16 -15.15 6.18
N GLY A 14 -8.60 -14.60 5.10
CA GLY A 14 -7.94 -15.32 4.03
C GLY A 14 -8.84 -15.77 2.88
N VAL A 15 -10.14 -15.46 2.92
CA VAL A 15 -11.13 -15.94 1.94
C VAL A 15 -11.80 -14.76 1.23
N GLU A 16 -12.09 -14.93 -0.07
CA GLU A 16 -12.89 -13.97 -0.84
C GLU A 16 -14.33 -13.93 -0.32
N VAL A 17 -14.86 -12.73 -0.09
CA VAL A 17 -16.22 -12.51 0.43
C VAL A 17 -16.97 -11.43 -0.36
N PRO A 18 -18.32 -11.42 -0.32
CA PRO A 18 -19.11 -10.38 -0.98
C PRO A 18 -18.76 -8.96 -0.52
N HIS A 19 -19.01 -7.98 -1.39
CA HIS A 19 -18.82 -6.57 -1.05
C HIS A 19 -19.69 -6.15 0.14
N GLY A 20 -19.13 -5.30 1.01
CA GLY A 20 -19.83 -4.81 2.21
C GLY A 20 -19.83 -5.79 3.39
N THR A 21 -19.18 -6.96 3.26
CA THR A 21 -19.05 -7.91 4.39
C THR A 21 -18.35 -7.24 5.57
N LYS A 22 -19.03 -7.19 6.72
CA LYS A 22 -18.51 -6.52 7.93
C LYS A 22 -17.18 -7.13 8.37
N GLY A 23 -16.18 -6.26 8.54
CA GLY A 23 -14.81 -6.62 8.93
C GLY A 23 -13.96 -7.19 7.79
N SER A 24 -14.42 -7.12 6.54
CA SER A 24 -13.59 -7.46 5.39
C SER A 24 -12.67 -6.28 4.99
N VAL A 25 -11.57 -6.59 4.32
CA VAL A 25 -10.72 -5.60 3.63
C VAL A 25 -10.94 -5.68 2.14
N ARG A 26 -10.90 -4.54 1.46
CA ARG A 26 -11.07 -4.46 0.00
C ARG A 26 -9.89 -3.71 -0.60
N PRO A 27 -8.86 -4.44 -1.06
CA PRO A 27 -7.76 -3.87 -1.85
C PRO A 27 -8.26 -3.16 -3.11
N ASP A 28 -7.59 -2.09 -3.53
CA ASP A 28 -7.96 -1.35 -4.75
C ASP A 28 -7.78 -2.17 -6.02
N PHE A 29 -6.74 -3.01 -6.06
CA PHE A 29 -6.37 -3.87 -7.19
C PHE A 29 -5.74 -5.16 -6.69
N CYS A 30 -5.99 -6.28 -7.37
CA CYS A 30 -5.32 -7.56 -7.13
C CYS A 30 -5.04 -8.27 -8.44
N ASN A 31 -3.86 -8.89 -8.57
CA ASN A 31 -3.48 -9.71 -9.74
C ASN A 31 -3.21 -11.19 -9.38
N GLY A 32 -3.96 -11.72 -8.39
CA GLY A 32 -3.85 -13.11 -7.94
C GLY A 32 -2.77 -13.35 -6.90
N THR A 33 -1.57 -12.77 -7.06
CA THR A 33 -0.44 -12.92 -6.11
C THR A 33 -0.08 -11.64 -5.37
N THR A 34 -0.39 -10.48 -5.96
CA THR A 34 -0.19 -9.16 -5.35
C THR A 34 -1.54 -8.46 -5.22
N CYS A 35 -1.79 -7.90 -4.04
CA CYS A 35 -2.96 -7.08 -3.76
C CYS A 35 -2.54 -5.69 -3.25
N SER A 36 -3.37 -4.70 -3.54
CA SER A 36 -3.19 -3.27 -3.32
C SER A 36 -2.04 -2.67 -4.12
N ILE A 37 -2.42 -1.86 -5.12
CA ILE A 37 -1.66 -0.73 -5.64
C ILE A 37 -2.45 0.47 -5.17
N GLU A 38 -2.00 1.12 -4.10
CA GLU A 38 -2.71 2.27 -3.54
C GLU A 38 -1.91 3.54 -3.80
N VAL A 39 -2.52 4.52 -4.47
CA VAL A 39 -1.89 5.81 -4.74
C VAL A 39 -2.18 6.76 -3.57
N LYS A 40 -1.18 7.05 -2.75
CA LYS A 40 -1.27 8.03 -1.65
C LYS A 40 -0.73 9.37 -2.11
N ASN A 41 -1.56 10.42 -2.07
CA ASN A 41 -1.16 11.79 -2.38
C ASN A 41 -1.18 12.64 -1.09
N TYR A 42 -0.14 12.51 -0.27
CA TYR A 42 0.06 13.34 0.93
C TYR A 42 1.06 14.44 0.60
N ASP A 43 0.91 15.61 1.23
CA ASP A 43 2.03 16.56 1.32
C ASP A 43 3.12 15.90 2.19
N ILE A 44 4.17 15.41 1.55
CA ILE A 44 5.25 14.67 2.21
C ILE A 44 6.18 15.58 3.02
N GLY A 45 6.20 16.89 2.73
CA GLY A 45 7.01 17.86 3.47
C GLY A 45 6.43 18.10 4.87
N LYS A 46 5.10 18.08 4.98
CA LYS A 46 4.39 18.35 6.23
C LYS A 46 3.89 17.10 6.95
N TYR A 47 3.49 16.06 6.20
CA TYR A 47 2.71 14.94 6.74
C TYR A 47 3.33 13.56 6.49
N ALA A 48 4.64 13.46 6.25
CA ALA A 48 5.33 12.18 6.06
C ALA A 48 5.09 11.16 7.19
N ASP A 49 5.09 11.58 8.46
CA ASP A 49 4.87 10.64 9.57
C ASP A 49 3.42 10.11 9.61
N ASN A 50 2.44 10.93 9.22
CA ASN A 50 1.04 10.52 9.09
C ASN A 50 0.86 9.55 7.92
N LEU A 51 1.51 9.82 6.78
CA LEU A 51 1.55 8.93 5.63
C LEU A 51 2.09 7.55 6.03
N ILE A 52 3.25 7.52 6.71
CA ILE A 52 3.87 6.29 7.21
C ILE A 52 2.92 5.53 8.14
N ASN A 53 2.35 6.21 9.14
CA ASN A 53 1.43 5.59 10.10
C ASN A 53 0.21 4.97 9.42
N ASN A 54 -0.40 5.71 8.49
CA ASN A 54 -1.62 5.28 7.81
C ASN A 54 -1.36 4.08 6.91
N ILE A 55 -0.27 4.09 6.14
CA ILE A 55 0.13 2.95 5.30
C ILE A 55 0.40 1.72 6.18
N SER A 56 1.22 1.87 7.23
CA SER A 56 1.58 0.74 8.08
C SER A 56 0.39 0.13 8.82
N LYS A 57 -0.53 0.96 9.33
CA LYS A 57 -1.76 0.48 9.97
C LYS A 57 -2.62 -0.31 8.99
N GLN A 58 -2.81 0.20 7.76
CA GLN A 58 -3.54 -0.52 6.72
C GLN A 58 -2.89 -1.84 6.37
N ALA A 59 -1.56 -1.87 6.24
CA ALA A 59 -0.82 -3.09 5.92
C ALA A 59 -1.04 -4.20 6.98
N LEU A 60 -0.97 -3.83 8.27
CA LEU A 60 -1.19 -4.72 9.39
C LEU A 60 -2.62 -5.26 9.44
N GLU A 61 -3.63 -4.40 9.22
CA GLU A 61 -5.02 -4.85 9.20
C GLU A 61 -5.31 -5.75 7.99
N ARG A 62 -4.80 -5.40 6.80
CA ARG A 62 -4.96 -6.22 5.60
C ARG A 62 -4.30 -7.58 5.74
N GLN A 63 -3.14 -7.67 6.40
CA GLN A 63 -2.45 -8.94 6.61
C GLN A 63 -3.26 -9.97 7.39
N LYS A 64 -4.21 -9.53 8.24
CA LYS A 64 -5.11 -10.43 8.99
C LYS A 64 -6.16 -11.10 8.10
N HIS A 65 -6.51 -10.46 6.99
CA HIS A 65 -7.66 -10.85 6.18
C HIS A 65 -7.29 -11.27 4.76
N LEU A 66 -6.12 -10.87 4.25
CA LEU A 66 -5.62 -11.32 2.96
C LEU A 66 -5.18 -12.79 3.02
N PRO A 67 -5.35 -13.54 1.92
CA PRO A 67 -4.78 -14.87 1.76
C PRO A 67 -3.27 -14.90 2.06
N ASN A 68 -2.81 -16.00 2.65
CA ASN A 68 -1.38 -16.20 2.94
C ASN A 68 -0.54 -16.11 1.67
N GLY A 69 0.59 -15.42 1.75
CA GLY A 69 1.50 -15.22 0.63
C GLY A 69 1.13 -14.07 -0.31
N MET A 70 -0.02 -13.41 -0.12
CA MET A 70 -0.34 -12.20 -0.90
C MET A 70 0.58 -11.04 -0.53
N GLN A 71 1.20 -10.45 -1.55
CA GLN A 71 2.03 -9.26 -1.40
C GLN A 71 1.19 -7.99 -1.36
N GLN A 72 1.66 -6.97 -0.61
CA GLN A 72 1.05 -5.65 -0.57
C GLN A 72 1.97 -4.59 -1.21
N GLN A 73 1.47 -3.76 -2.14
CA GLN A 73 2.24 -2.70 -2.81
C GLN A 73 1.68 -1.31 -2.52
N VAL A 74 2.54 -0.28 -2.49
CA VAL A 74 2.13 1.11 -2.23
C VAL A 74 2.79 2.03 -3.22
N TRP A 75 1.99 2.91 -3.82
CA TRP A 75 2.43 3.95 -4.74
C TRP A 75 2.22 5.30 -4.06
N ILE A 76 3.27 6.07 -3.90
CA ILE A 76 3.21 7.37 -3.24
C ILE A 76 3.36 8.42 -4.33
N ASP A 77 2.30 9.20 -4.54
CA ASP A 77 2.32 10.28 -5.51
C ASP A 77 3.00 11.50 -4.91
N VAL A 78 4.15 11.84 -5.48
CA VAL A 78 4.97 12.98 -5.07
C VAL A 78 5.24 13.92 -6.24
N ARG A 79 4.47 13.79 -7.34
CA ARG A 79 4.56 14.72 -8.48
C ARG A 79 4.29 16.14 -8.02
N GLY A 80 5.09 17.09 -8.49
CA GLY A 80 5.06 18.48 -8.05
C GLY A 80 5.55 18.73 -6.62
N GLN A 81 6.01 17.71 -5.88
CA GLN A 81 6.54 17.85 -4.53
C GLN A 81 8.06 17.66 -4.49
N HIS A 82 8.73 18.28 -3.51
CA HIS A 82 10.17 18.16 -3.34
C HIS A 82 10.55 16.92 -2.51
N LEU A 83 10.77 15.78 -3.18
CA LEU A 83 11.26 14.56 -2.53
C LEU A 83 12.79 14.53 -2.47
N THR A 84 13.36 14.79 -1.29
CA THR A 84 14.80 14.62 -1.05
C THR A 84 15.17 13.14 -0.80
N PRO A 85 16.44 12.72 -1.02
CA PRO A 85 16.88 11.37 -0.71
C PRO A 85 16.69 10.98 0.77
N ALA A 86 16.90 11.93 1.69
CA ALA A 86 16.70 11.71 3.11
C ALA A 86 15.21 11.48 3.47
N LEU A 87 14.31 12.24 2.84
CA LEU A 87 12.87 12.08 3.03
C LEU A 87 12.38 10.76 2.43
N GLU A 88 12.86 10.39 1.24
CA GLU A 88 12.56 9.09 0.63
C GLU A 88 13.01 7.94 1.55
N PHE A 89 14.23 8.01 2.06
CA PHE A 89 14.75 7.02 3.01
C PHE A 89 13.92 6.95 4.29
N LYS A 90 13.53 8.09 4.87
CA LYS A 90 12.66 8.17 6.05
C LYS A 90 11.33 7.46 5.80
N ILE A 91 10.67 7.76 4.68
CA ILE A 91 9.36 7.18 4.32
C ILE A 91 9.49 5.67 4.13
N ARG A 92 10.45 5.20 3.30
CA ARG A 92 10.69 3.77 3.05
C ARG A 92 10.96 3.01 4.34
N ARG A 93 11.94 3.47 5.13
CA ARG A 93 12.33 2.82 6.39
C ARG A 93 11.20 2.85 7.41
N GLY A 94 10.47 3.96 7.49
CA GLY A 94 9.34 4.13 8.39
C GLY A 94 8.23 3.12 8.11
N ILE A 95 7.83 2.98 6.83
CA ILE A 95 6.79 2.03 6.41
C ILE A 95 7.23 0.61 6.72
N VAL A 96 8.43 0.20 6.27
CA VAL A 96 8.98 -1.16 6.48
C VAL A 96 8.99 -1.51 7.97
N ARG A 97 9.49 -0.60 8.82
CA ARG A 97 9.58 -0.84 10.26
C ARG A 97 8.20 -0.94 10.91
N LYS A 98 7.29 -0.01 10.63
CA LYS A 98 5.98 0.06 11.29
C LYS A 98 4.98 -0.94 10.74
N SER A 99 5.18 -1.47 9.54
CA SER A 99 4.40 -2.60 9.01
C SER A 99 5.00 -3.96 9.39
N ASN A 100 5.99 -4.03 10.29
CA ASN A 100 6.70 -5.26 10.64
C ASN A 100 7.20 -6.06 9.43
N GLY A 101 7.67 -5.37 8.38
CA GLY A 101 8.18 -6.00 7.16
C GLY A 101 7.13 -6.51 6.17
N ILE A 102 5.82 -6.41 6.46
CA ILE A 102 4.74 -6.79 5.52
C ILE A 102 4.89 -6.11 4.16
N ILE A 103 5.23 -4.81 4.18
CA ILE A 103 5.62 -4.05 2.99
C ILE A 103 7.14 -3.89 3.04
N SER A 104 7.84 -4.52 2.10
CA SER A 104 9.28 -4.30 1.92
C SER A 104 9.55 -3.01 1.14
N SER A 105 10.79 -2.52 1.19
CA SER A 105 11.17 -1.32 0.42
C SER A 105 10.91 -1.50 -1.09
N LYS A 106 11.10 -2.70 -1.65
CA LYS A 106 10.86 -2.98 -3.07
C LYS A 106 9.38 -2.87 -3.48
N GLN A 107 8.46 -2.89 -2.51
CA GLN A 107 7.03 -2.77 -2.73
C GLN A 107 6.53 -1.32 -2.56
N ILE A 108 7.44 -0.37 -2.37
CA ILE A 108 7.12 1.06 -2.25
C ILE A 108 7.65 1.76 -3.50
N GLU A 109 6.73 2.29 -4.29
CA GLU A 109 7.01 3.06 -5.49
C GLU A 109 6.67 4.53 -5.27
N PHE A 110 7.49 5.43 -5.80
CA PHE A 110 7.23 6.87 -5.78
C PHE A 110 6.91 7.32 -7.20
N LEU A 111 5.71 7.83 -7.43
CA LEU A 111 5.36 8.47 -8.68
C LEU A 111 5.97 9.86 -8.68
N LYS A 112 6.98 10.05 -9.53
CA LYS A 112 7.72 11.31 -9.70
C LYS A 112 7.38 11.89 -11.07
N ASP A 113 7.59 13.19 -11.24
CA ASP A 113 7.47 13.80 -12.56
C ASP A 113 8.47 13.14 -13.52
N LYS A 114 8.05 12.93 -14.77
CA LYS A 114 8.95 12.46 -15.81
C LYS A 114 10.05 13.52 -15.98
N ARG A 115 11.30 13.11 -15.82
CA ARG A 115 12.45 13.93 -16.19
C ARG A 115 12.48 14.11 -17.70
#